data_AF-D1AP65-F1
#
_entry.id   AF-D1AP65-F1
#
_cell.length_a   1.000
_cell.length_b   1.000
_cell.length_c   1.000
_cell.angle_alpha   90.00
_cell.angle_beta   90.00
_cell.angle_gamma   90.00
#
_symmetry.space_group_name_H-M   'P 1'
#
loop_
_entity.id
_entity.type
_entity.pdbx_description
1 polymer ?
#
loop_
_entity_poly.entity_id
_entity_poly.type
_entity_poly.pdbx_seq_one_letter_code
_entity_poly.pdbx_strand_id
1 'polypeptide(L)'
;MKKILLFLLLSVSILSFGTESKQSILKLIKDVEKNPAAESSISKYEKIIDFSIETEDFEIKLYPEFISLENDNTDQNTGKILLGSYLAGVLKNSLEKNTMPKTSDGIKQELKVYKILKKNRNIKSVFFEELINAEKAGTISSVYEDYDKNK
;
A
#
# COMPACT_ATOMS: atom_id res chain seq x y z
N MET A 1 16.11 43.26 8.25
CA MET A 1 16.86 42.07 7.80
C MET A 1 16.04 41.33 6.75
N LYS A 2 16.53 41.25 5.51
CA LYS A 2 15.85 40.61 4.37
C LYS A 2 15.93 39.09 4.55
N LYS A 3 14.79 38.39 4.67
CA LYS A 3 14.74 36.93 4.54
C LYS A 3 14.60 36.61 3.05
N ILE A 4 15.63 35.99 2.49
CA ILE A 4 15.64 35.50 1.11
C ILE A 4 14.72 34.28 1.07
N LEU A 5 13.61 34.41 0.35
CA LEU A 5 12.72 33.30 0.03
C LEU A 5 13.38 32.53 -1.12
N LEU A 6 13.96 31.36 -0.80
CA LEU A 6 14.60 30.51 -1.80
C LEU A 6 13.51 29.78 -2.58
N PHE A 7 13.08 30.36 -3.70
CA PHE A 7 12.26 29.69 -4.70
C PHE A 7 13.11 28.63 -5.39
N LEU A 8 13.02 27.38 -4.93
CA LEU A 8 13.50 26.23 -5.70
C LEU A 8 12.52 26.00 -6.84
N LEU A 9 12.76 26.68 -7.96
CA LEU A 9 12.21 26.33 -9.26
C LEU A 9 12.83 24.98 -9.67
N LEU A 10 12.28 23.88 -9.15
CA LEU A 10 12.44 22.59 -9.81
C LEU A 10 11.71 22.73 -11.14
N SER A 11 12.51 22.87 -12.20
CA SER A 11 12.05 22.69 -13.58
C SER A 11 11.27 21.38 -13.64
N VAL A 12 9.95 21.50 -13.84
CA VAL A 12 9.06 20.39 -14.13
C VAL A 12 9.50 19.84 -15.49
N SER A 13 10.41 18.86 -15.45
CA SER A 13 10.53 17.91 -16.54
C SER A 13 9.24 17.12 -16.51
N ILE A 14 8.25 17.54 -17.31
CA ILE A 14 7.06 16.74 -17.61
C ILE A 14 7.54 15.52 -18.39
N LEU A 15 8.08 14.54 -17.66
CA LEU A 15 7.98 13.16 -18.10
C LEU A 15 6.50 12.85 -17.97
N SER A 16 5.79 12.92 -19.11
CA SER A 16 4.48 12.33 -19.25
C SER A 16 4.65 10.81 -19.09
N PHE A 17 4.75 10.37 -17.83
CA PHE A 17 4.35 9.03 -17.45
C PHE A 17 2.85 9.02 -17.68
N GLY A 18 2.43 8.27 -18.70
CA GLY A 18 1.02 8.23 -19.10
C GLY A 18 0.17 7.93 -17.88
N THR A 19 -0.79 8.80 -17.58
CA THR A 19 -1.80 8.60 -16.54
C THR A 19 -2.38 7.20 -16.73
N GLU A 20 -1.98 6.25 -15.89
CA GLU A 20 -2.46 4.88 -15.97
C GLU A 20 -3.97 4.93 -15.74
N SER A 21 -4.73 4.48 -16.73
CA SER A 21 -6.19 4.44 -16.64
C SER A 21 -6.66 3.56 -15.47
N LYS A 22 -7.81 3.87 -14.86
CA LYS A 22 -8.42 3.03 -13.81
C LYS A 22 -8.50 1.54 -14.19
N GLN A 23 -8.77 1.25 -15.47
CA GLN A 23 -8.80 -0.13 -16.00
C GLN A 23 -7.40 -0.78 -16.07
N SER A 24 -6.35 -0.04 -16.43
CA SER A 24 -4.99 -0.57 -16.44
C SER A 24 -4.49 -0.84 -15.02
N ILE A 25 -4.78 0.05 -14.06
CA ILE A 25 -4.46 -0.18 -12.64
C ILE A 25 -5.21 -1.38 -12.07
N LEU A 26 -6.51 -1.50 -12.34
CA LEU A 26 -7.28 -2.66 -11.89
C LEU A 26 -6.71 -3.97 -12.46
N LYS A 27 -6.21 -3.97 -13.70
CA LYS A 27 -5.52 -5.13 -14.27
C LYS A 27 -4.21 -5.44 -13.54
N LEU A 28 -3.41 -4.42 -13.22
CA LEU A 28 -2.18 -4.60 -12.44
C LEU A 28 -2.46 -5.19 -11.05
N ILE A 29 -3.48 -4.68 -10.36
CA ILE A 29 -3.95 -5.21 -9.06
C ILE A 29 -4.27 -6.71 -9.18
N LYS A 30 -5.06 -7.09 -10.20
CA LYS A 30 -5.43 -8.51 -10.44
C LYS A 30 -4.21 -9.37 -10.76
N ASP A 31 -3.20 -8.83 -11.41
CA ASP A 31 -1.98 -9.57 -11.75
C ASP A 31 -1.08 -9.77 -10.53
N VAL A 32 -0.90 -8.75 -9.67
CA VAL A 32 -0.11 -8.92 -8.44
C VAL A 32 -0.80 -9.85 -7.45
N GLU A 33 -2.14 -9.88 -7.39
CA GLU A 33 -2.87 -10.80 -6.51
C GLU A 33 -2.65 -12.29 -6.81
N LYS A 34 -2.29 -12.64 -8.05
CA LYS A 34 -1.97 -14.03 -8.44
C LYS A 34 -0.68 -14.49 -7.76
N ASN A 35 0.31 -13.60 -7.65
CA ASN A 35 1.64 -13.87 -7.08
C ASN A 35 2.13 -12.66 -6.26
N PRO A 36 1.55 -12.43 -5.07
CA PRO A 36 1.68 -11.15 -4.36
C PRO A 36 3.02 -10.91 -3.67
N ALA A 37 3.84 -11.95 -3.50
CA ALA A 37 5.18 -11.83 -2.89
C ALA A 37 6.31 -11.97 -3.94
N ALA A 38 5.98 -11.99 -5.24
CA ALA A 38 6.96 -12.20 -6.29
C ALA A 38 7.70 -10.90 -6.62
N GLU A 39 9.03 -10.98 -6.71
CA GLU A 39 9.85 -9.82 -7.12
C GLU A 39 9.59 -9.40 -8.57
N SER A 40 9.14 -10.32 -9.43
CA SER A 40 8.68 -9.99 -10.79
C SER A 40 7.43 -9.10 -10.83
N SER A 41 6.80 -8.84 -9.68
CA SER A 41 5.69 -7.93 -9.52
C SER A 41 6.10 -6.53 -9.05
N ILE A 42 7.37 -6.27 -8.73
CA ILE A 42 7.82 -4.96 -8.19
C ILE A 42 7.44 -3.80 -9.10
N SER A 43 7.72 -3.89 -10.40
CA SER A 43 7.36 -2.82 -11.35
C SER A 43 5.85 -2.58 -11.48
N LYS A 44 5.03 -3.59 -11.16
CA LYS A 44 3.57 -3.44 -11.10
C LYS A 44 3.15 -2.74 -9.82
N TYR A 45 3.78 -3.08 -8.69
CA TYR A 45 3.56 -2.39 -7.43
C TYR A 45 3.98 -0.92 -7.49
N GLU A 46 5.11 -0.60 -8.15
CA GLU A 46 5.54 0.78 -8.37
C GLU A 46 4.47 1.59 -9.11
N LYS A 47 3.92 1.05 -10.21
CA LYS A 47 2.81 1.70 -10.93
C LYS A 47 1.54 1.89 -10.09
N ILE A 48 1.22 0.93 -9.22
CA ILE A 48 0.08 1.04 -8.30
C ILE A 48 0.34 2.16 -7.27
N ILE A 49 1.58 2.24 -6.77
CA ILE A 49 2.02 3.31 -5.85
C ILE A 49 1.95 4.67 -6.53
N ASP A 50 2.54 4.82 -7.72
CA ASP A 50 2.54 6.08 -8.46
C ASP A 50 1.10 6.56 -8.73
N PHE A 51 0.23 5.66 -9.21
CA PHE A 51 -1.18 5.97 -9.39
C PHE A 51 -1.87 6.42 -8.10
N SER A 52 -1.57 5.76 -6.97
CA SER A 52 -2.18 6.13 -5.68
C SER A 52 -1.75 7.51 -5.17
N ILE A 53 -0.57 7.99 -5.58
CA ILE A 53 -0.04 9.31 -5.24
C ILE A 53 -0.62 10.39 -6.17
N GLU A 54 -0.78 10.05 -7.46
CA GLU A 54 -1.18 10.98 -8.51
C GLU A 54 -2.70 11.14 -8.64
N THR A 55 -3.48 10.15 -8.17
CA THR A 55 -4.94 10.17 -8.33
C THR A 55 -5.61 11.21 -7.44
N GLU A 56 -6.45 12.06 -8.04
CA GLU A 56 -7.31 13.01 -7.33
C GLU A 56 -8.72 12.43 -7.04
N ASP A 57 -8.97 11.18 -7.44
CA ASP A 57 -10.30 10.57 -7.37
C ASP A 57 -10.75 10.24 -5.94
N PHE A 58 -9.80 10.02 -5.02
CA PHE A 58 -10.07 9.66 -3.63
C PHE A 58 -8.84 9.88 -2.74
N GLU A 59 -9.09 10.11 -1.46
CA GLU A 59 -8.05 10.19 -0.44
C GLU A 59 -7.72 8.78 0.10
N ILE A 60 -6.43 8.45 0.13
CA ILE A 60 -5.93 7.21 0.75
C ILE A 60 -5.20 7.56 2.04
N LYS A 61 -5.69 7.04 3.16
CA LYS A 61 -4.99 7.16 4.43
C LYS A 61 -3.85 6.14 4.48
N LEU A 62 -2.67 6.57 4.88
CA LEU A 62 -1.52 5.69 5.12
C LEU A 62 -0.97 5.97 6.51
N TYR A 63 -0.86 4.92 7.31
CA TYR A 63 -0.32 5.00 8.66
C TYR A 63 1.07 4.37 8.70
N PRO A 64 2.06 5.00 9.38
CA PRO A 64 3.43 4.49 9.42
C PRO A 64 3.54 3.03 9.89
N GLU A 65 2.66 2.62 10.82
CA GLU A 65 2.63 1.26 11.36
C GLU A 65 2.33 0.18 10.32
N PHE A 66 1.68 0.52 9.20
CA PHE A 66 1.30 -0.46 8.17
C PHE A 66 2.53 -1.05 7.47
N ILE A 67 3.52 -0.21 7.19
CA ILE A 67 4.72 -0.62 6.43
C ILE A 67 5.97 -0.71 7.31
N SER A 68 5.83 -0.50 8.62
CA SER A 68 6.95 -0.53 9.56
C SER A 68 7.39 -1.96 9.85
N LEU A 69 8.65 -2.25 9.53
CA LEU A 69 9.33 -3.51 9.86
C LEU A 69 10.38 -3.24 10.93
N GLU A 70 10.53 -4.17 11.89
CA GLU A 70 11.47 -4.06 13.02
C GLU A 70 12.93 -4.26 12.62
N ASN A 71 13.18 -4.84 11.44
CA ASN A 71 14.50 -5.32 11.05
C ASN A 71 15.14 -4.33 10.06
N ASP A 72 16.28 -3.73 10.44
CA ASP A 72 17.06 -2.76 9.62
C ASP A 72 17.55 -3.34 8.27
N ASN A 73 17.56 -4.67 8.11
CA ASN A 73 17.98 -5.37 6.90
C ASN A 73 16.85 -5.65 5.91
N THR A 74 15.70 -4.97 6.03
CA THR A 74 14.64 -5.16 5.05
C THR A 74 15.04 -4.55 3.71
N ASP A 75 15.12 -5.39 2.68
CA ASP A 75 15.37 -4.93 1.32
C ASP A 75 14.24 -4.00 0.84
N GLN A 76 14.60 -3.01 0.01
CA GLN A 76 13.65 -2.03 -0.52
C GLN A 76 12.47 -2.67 -1.26
N ASN A 77 12.65 -3.86 -1.84
CA ASN A 77 11.58 -4.53 -2.59
C ASN A 77 10.50 -5.08 -1.66
N THR A 78 10.86 -5.60 -0.49
CA THR A 78 9.88 -6.00 0.54
C THR A 78 9.00 -4.80 0.94
N GLY A 79 9.60 -3.64 1.17
CA GLY A 79 8.84 -2.41 1.48
C GLY A 79 7.87 -2.02 0.37
N LYS A 80 8.34 -2.05 -0.90
CA LYS A 80 7.49 -1.78 -2.07
C LYS A 80 6.34 -2.78 -2.21
N ILE A 81 6.60 -4.07 -1.97
CA ILE A 81 5.58 -5.12 -2.05
C ILE A 81 4.50 -4.91 -0.97
N LEU A 82 4.88 -4.59 0.26
CA LEU A 82 3.93 -4.35 1.35
C LEU A 82 3.08 -3.10 1.08
N LEU A 83 3.73 -1.95 0.82
CA LEU A 83 3.04 -0.70 0.49
C LEU A 83 2.13 -0.86 -0.73
N GLY A 84 2.65 -1.44 -1.81
CA GLY A 84 1.88 -1.67 -3.03
C GLY A 84 0.71 -2.65 -2.82
N SER A 85 0.84 -3.61 -1.89
CA SER A 85 -0.24 -4.54 -1.54
C SER A 85 -1.33 -3.86 -0.72
N TYR A 86 -0.96 -3.00 0.22
CA TYR A 86 -1.90 -2.15 0.94
C TYR A 86 -2.72 -1.32 -0.06
N LEU A 87 -2.05 -0.57 -0.93
CA LEU A 87 -2.70 0.31 -1.90
C LEU A 87 -3.55 -0.49 -2.89
N ALA A 88 -3.08 -1.65 -3.36
CA ALA A 88 -3.88 -2.54 -4.20
C ALA A 88 -5.19 -2.96 -3.51
N GLY A 89 -5.15 -3.28 -2.21
CA GLY A 89 -6.33 -3.61 -1.42
C GLY A 89 -7.30 -2.44 -1.28
N VAL A 90 -6.79 -1.25 -0.95
CA VAL A 90 -7.57 -0.01 -0.83
C VAL A 90 -8.26 0.33 -2.16
N LEU A 91 -7.52 0.26 -3.27
CA LEU A 91 -7.97 0.67 -4.60
C LEU A 91 -8.95 -0.30 -5.24
N LYS A 92 -8.79 -1.61 -5.02
CA LYS A 92 -9.49 -2.64 -5.81
C LYS A 92 -11.00 -2.46 -5.83
N ASN A 93 -11.63 -2.40 -4.66
CA ASN A 93 -13.08 -2.27 -4.55
C ASN A 93 -13.56 -0.93 -5.14
N SER A 94 -12.82 0.15 -4.90
CA SER A 94 -13.12 1.47 -5.45
C SER A 94 -13.09 1.48 -6.97
N LEU A 95 -12.09 0.85 -7.58
CA LEU A 95 -11.97 0.76 -9.03
C LEU A 95 -13.00 -0.21 -9.65
N GLU A 96 -13.39 -1.29 -8.96
CA GLU A 96 -14.36 -2.26 -9.47
C GLU A 96 -15.82 -1.82 -9.32
N LYS A 97 -16.14 -1.19 -8.19
CA LYS A 97 -17.53 -0.94 -7.76
C LYS A 97 -17.86 0.54 -7.62
N ASN A 98 -16.89 1.43 -7.88
CA ASN A 98 -17.02 2.87 -7.70
C ASN A 98 -17.45 3.27 -6.28
N THR A 99 -16.83 2.63 -5.27
CA THR A 99 -17.08 2.90 -3.84
C THR A 99 -15.93 3.69 -3.22
N MET A 100 -16.18 4.34 -2.08
CA MET A 100 -15.07 4.92 -1.30
C MET A 100 -14.04 3.85 -0.92
N PRO A 101 -12.73 4.16 -0.99
CA PRO A 101 -11.70 3.26 -0.54
C PRO A 101 -11.79 3.00 0.96
N LYS A 102 -11.45 1.79 1.38
CA LYS A 102 -11.43 1.39 2.78
C LYS A 102 -10.03 1.04 3.22
N THR A 103 -9.59 1.65 4.32
CA THR A 103 -8.33 1.35 4.99
C THR A 103 -8.27 -0.14 5.34
N SER A 104 -9.38 -0.70 5.83
CA SER A 104 -9.43 -2.12 6.20
C SER A 104 -9.20 -3.09 5.03
N ASP A 105 -9.59 -2.73 3.81
CA ASP A 105 -9.33 -3.56 2.63
C ASP A 105 -7.84 -3.59 2.27
N GLY A 106 -7.17 -2.45 2.45
CA GLY A 106 -5.70 -2.36 2.37
C GLY A 106 -5.01 -3.22 3.41
N ILE A 107 -5.37 -3.06 4.69
CA ILE A 107 -4.76 -3.81 5.81
C ILE A 107 -4.92 -5.32 5.61
N LYS A 108 -6.11 -5.78 5.19
CA LYS A 108 -6.36 -7.21 4.91
C LYS A 108 -5.41 -7.75 3.84
N GLN A 109 -5.26 -7.00 2.75
CA GLN A 109 -4.41 -7.42 1.64
C GLN A 109 -2.94 -7.40 2.05
N GLU A 110 -2.49 -6.36 2.73
CA GLU A 110 -1.12 -6.25 3.21
C GLU A 110 -0.77 -7.37 4.21
N LEU A 111 -1.65 -7.65 5.18
CA LEU A 111 -1.50 -8.75 6.13
C LEU A 111 -1.39 -10.11 5.43
N LYS A 112 -2.19 -10.34 4.37
CA LYS A 112 -2.10 -11.55 3.55
C LYS A 112 -0.71 -11.68 2.92
N VAL A 113 -0.17 -10.59 2.37
CA VAL A 113 1.16 -10.60 1.73
C VAL A 113 2.28 -10.73 2.76
N TYR A 114 2.19 -10.05 3.89
CA TYR A 114 3.13 -10.20 5.02
C TYR A 114 3.24 -11.66 5.47
N LYS A 115 2.11 -12.36 5.65
CA LYS A 115 2.09 -13.79 6.01
C LYS A 115 2.81 -14.68 4.99
N ILE A 116 2.83 -14.30 3.72
CA ILE A 116 3.54 -15.04 2.65
C ILE A 116 5.04 -14.72 2.70
N LEU A 117 5.40 -13.45 2.81
CA LEU A 117 6.79 -13.00 2.88
C LEU A 117 7.50 -13.56 4.12
N LYS A 118 6.86 -13.52 5.30
CA LYS A 118 7.41 -14.02 6.57
C LYS A 118 7.75 -15.52 6.54
N LYS A 119 7.13 -16.32 5.66
CA LYS A 119 7.48 -17.75 5.50
C LYS A 119 8.83 -17.95 4.81
N ASN A 120 9.27 -16.99 4.02
CA ASN A 120 10.43 -17.11 3.13
C ASN A 120 11.51 -16.05 3.38
N ARG A 121 11.22 -15.04 4.21
CA ARG A 121 12.11 -13.91 4.54
C ARG A 121 12.15 -13.73 6.06
N ASN A 122 13.30 -13.29 6.57
CA ASN A 122 13.44 -12.93 7.98
C ASN A 122 12.94 -11.50 8.24
N ILE A 123 11.62 -11.33 8.23
CA ILE A 123 10.95 -10.04 8.48
C ILE A 123 10.03 -10.13 9.70
N LYS A 124 9.88 -9.00 10.40
CA LYS A 124 9.01 -8.88 11.57
C LYS A 124 8.40 -7.49 11.64
N SER A 125 7.14 -7.40 12.08
CA SER A 125 6.43 -6.15 12.34
C SER A 125 5.51 -6.31 13.53
N VAL A 126 5.63 -5.45 14.54
CA VAL A 126 4.73 -5.42 15.70
C VAL A 126 3.27 -5.40 15.24
N PHE A 127 2.94 -4.47 14.35
CA PHE A 127 1.59 -4.28 13.83
C PHE A 127 1.02 -5.56 13.21
N PHE A 128 1.75 -6.23 12.32
CA PHE A 128 1.25 -7.46 11.72
C PHE A 128 1.20 -8.64 12.68
N GLU A 129 2.10 -8.73 13.65
CA GLU A 129 2.02 -9.76 14.69
C GLU A 129 0.78 -9.56 15.57
N GLU A 130 0.43 -8.33 15.91
CA GLU A 130 -0.80 -7.99 16.63
C GLU A 130 -2.04 -8.38 15.82
N LEU A 131 -2.07 -8.08 14.51
CA LEU A 131 -3.16 -8.50 13.62
C LEU A 131 -3.28 -10.03 13.52
N ILE A 132 -2.16 -10.75 13.45
CA ILE A 132 -2.16 -12.23 13.46
C ILE A 132 -2.75 -12.76 14.77
N ASN A 133 -2.42 -12.14 15.91
CA ASN A 133 -2.95 -12.52 17.21
C ASN A 133 -4.45 -12.22 17.31
N ALA A 134 -4.90 -11.06 16.82
CA ALA A 134 -6.32 -10.72 16.73
C ALA A 134 -7.09 -11.70 15.83
N GLU A 135 -6.49 -12.15 14.71
CA GLU A 135 -7.10 -13.19 13.86
C GLU A 135 -7.29 -14.50 14.61
N LYS A 136 -6.26 -14.96 15.35
CA LYS A 136 -6.34 -16.18 16.16
C LYS A 136 -7.34 -16.07 17.31
N ALA A 137 -7.51 -14.87 17.87
CA ALA A 137 -8.47 -14.59 18.92
C ALA A 137 -9.91 -14.38 18.40
N GLY A 138 -10.12 -14.33 17.08
CA GLY A 138 -11.42 -14.05 16.47
C GLY A 138 -11.87 -12.58 16.60
N THR A 139 -10.97 -11.66 16.93
CA THR A 139 -11.27 -10.23 17.16
C THR A 139 -10.82 -9.33 16.01
N ILE A 140 -10.22 -9.86 14.95
CA ILE A 140 -9.66 -9.04 13.86
C ILE A 140 -10.71 -8.15 13.15
N SER A 141 -11.98 -8.57 13.11
CA SER A 141 -13.05 -7.77 12.52
C SER A 141 -13.24 -6.43 13.24
N SER A 142 -13.13 -6.38 14.56
CA SER A 142 -13.27 -5.12 15.31
C SER A 142 -12.10 -4.18 15.00
N VAL A 143 -10.89 -4.74 14.87
CA VAL A 143 -9.70 -3.95 14.48
C VAL A 143 -9.92 -3.29 13.12
N TYR A 144 -10.44 -4.02 12.13
CA TYR A 144 -10.74 -3.48 10.81
C TYR A 144 -11.79 -2.37 10.85
N GLU A 145 -12.87 -2.55 11.63
CA GLU A 145 -13.89 -1.53 11.78
C GLU A 145 -13.35 -0.26 12.43
N ASP A 146 -12.45 -0.38 13.40
CA ASP A 146 -11.84 0.77 14.06
C ASP A 146 -11.02 1.62 13.09
N TYR A 147 -10.28 0.99 12.16
CA TYR A 147 -9.54 1.70 11.12
C TYR A 147 -10.42 2.39 10.08
N ASP A 148 -11.61 1.86 9.80
CA ASP A 148 -12.55 2.51 8.88
C ASP A 148 -13.37 3.63 9.55
N LYS A 149 -13.52 3.62 10.89
CA LYS A 149 -14.39 4.55 11.65
C LYS A 149 -13.63 5.68 12.36
N ASN A 150 -12.46 5.40 12.93
CA ASN A 150 -11.86 6.23 13.98
C ASN A 150 -10.50 6.84 13.61
N LYS A 151 -10.01 6.54 12.41
CA LYS A 151 -8.69 6.88 11.90
C LYS A 151 -8.87 7.44 10.50
#